data_AF-C5FG25-F1
#
_entry.id   AF-C5FG25-F1
#
_cell.length_a   1.000
_cell.length_b   1.000
_cell.length_c   1.000
_cell.angle_alpha   90.00
_cell.angle_beta   90.00
_cell.angle_gamma   90.00
#
_symmetry.space_group_name_H-M   'P 1'
#
loop_
_entity.id
_entity.type
_entity.pdbx_description
1 polymer ?
#
loop_
_entity_poly.entity_id
_entity_poly.type
_entity_poly.pdbx_seq_one_letter_code
_entity_poly.pdbx_strand_id
1 'polypeptide(L)'
;MAGNKRAWDGNLISGHSKTEKMDTTADVSSIQTIFTGFRNELDEHHDRRERVVKASRDITALSKKIVRVVNAPIPSNIAKETNDRIKQIQELFKSIEADVSGVNAWRYHQITWGIQEYIEAISFHRYLEKKQLITLEEVSQSLPAGIAVTEADYVLGLYDLTGEMMRFAITSMTTGRAVGGKQGNGTSTANLAGSNIDGTVEDSSQPEGPIGGEAVVSDLRQLRAMFEQLDVPRSLSGWKDVDKKMEVMQASVEKVERAVYGLLVRGKERPSGWVPDLASAAAVESH
;
A
#
# COMPACT_ATOMS: atom_id res chain seq x y z
N MET A 1 65.01 -40.95 -3.11
CA MET A 1 64.11 -42.13 -3.23
C MET A 1 62.80 -41.64 -3.85
N ALA A 2 62.61 -41.85 -5.16
CA ALA A 2 61.42 -41.40 -5.88
C ALA A 2 60.30 -42.44 -5.74
N GLY A 3 59.10 -42.03 -5.34
CA GLY A 3 57.95 -42.92 -5.16
C GLY A 3 57.15 -43.11 -6.44
N ASN A 4 56.88 -44.36 -6.81
CA ASN A 4 56.02 -44.69 -7.95
C ASN A 4 54.54 -44.41 -7.63
N LYS A 5 53.82 -43.79 -8.59
CA LYS A 5 52.37 -43.53 -8.50
C LYS A 5 51.57 -44.83 -8.62
N ARG A 6 50.58 -44.99 -7.74
CA ARG A 6 49.65 -46.14 -7.65
C ARG A 6 48.21 -45.68 -7.91
N ALA A 7 47.37 -46.58 -8.40
CA ALA A 7 45.93 -46.32 -8.59
C ALA A 7 45.15 -46.44 -7.27
N TRP A 8 43.88 -46.02 -7.27
CA TRP A 8 43.01 -45.95 -6.08
C TRP A 8 42.72 -47.32 -5.43
N ASP A 9 42.90 -48.43 -6.16
CA ASP A 9 42.80 -49.81 -5.67
C ASP A 9 44.14 -50.39 -5.18
N GLY A 10 45.23 -49.62 -5.20
CA GLY A 10 46.54 -49.97 -4.65
C GLY A 10 47.51 -50.64 -5.62
N ASN A 11 47.12 -50.91 -6.87
CA ASN A 11 48.00 -51.51 -7.87
C ASN A 11 48.98 -50.52 -8.51
N LEU A 12 50.15 -51.03 -8.90
CA LEU A 12 51.21 -50.27 -9.59
C LEU A 12 50.80 -50.01 -11.04
N ILE A 13 50.75 -48.74 -11.44
CA ILE A 13 50.43 -48.36 -12.81
C ILE A 13 51.65 -48.69 -13.69
N SER A 14 51.61 -49.80 -14.42
CA SER A 14 52.64 -50.08 -15.42
C SER A 14 52.43 -49.16 -16.61
N GLY A 15 53.41 -48.30 -16.90
CA GLY A 15 53.41 -47.49 -18.10
C GLY A 15 53.43 -48.38 -19.34
N HIS A 16 52.28 -48.54 -19.98
CA HIS A 16 52.21 -49.01 -21.36
C HIS A 16 51.39 -48.02 -22.18
N SER A 17 52.17 -47.26 -22.95
CA SER A 17 51.74 -46.45 -24.07
C SER A 17 50.90 -47.30 -25.04
N LYS A 18 49.61 -47.05 -25.07
CA LYS A 18 48.77 -47.13 -26.27
C LYS A 18 47.72 -46.04 -26.15
N THR A 19 48.08 -44.85 -26.61
CA THR A 19 47.13 -43.77 -26.84
C THR A 19 46.28 -44.18 -28.05
N GLU A 20 45.24 -44.97 -27.81
CA GLU A 20 44.08 -44.95 -28.68
C GLU A 20 43.56 -43.52 -28.62
N LYS A 21 43.62 -42.82 -29.77
CA LYS A 21 42.92 -41.55 -29.95
C LYS A 21 41.42 -41.87 -29.92
N MET A 22 40.88 -42.01 -28.71
CA MET A 22 39.47 -41.86 -28.47
C MET A 22 39.14 -40.42 -28.87
N ASP A 23 38.22 -40.25 -29.82
CA ASP A 23 37.84 -38.94 -30.34
C ASP A 23 37.03 -38.17 -29.28
N THR A 24 37.69 -37.79 -28.18
CA THR A 24 37.12 -37.01 -27.07
C THR A 24 36.75 -35.59 -27.50
N THR A 25 37.12 -35.16 -28.72
CA THR A 25 36.86 -33.80 -29.20
C THR A 25 35.40 -33.59 -29.56
N ALA A 26 34.76 -34.61 -30.15
CA ALA A 26 33.34 -34.58 -30.50
C ALA A 26 32.42 -34.56 -29.25
N ASP A 27 32.79 -35.31 -28.22
CA ASP A 27 31.99 -35.43 -26.98
C ASP A 27 32.12 -34.16 -26.10
N VAL A 28 33.32 -33.58 -26.02
CA VAL A 28 33.54 -32.27 -25.37
C VAL A 28 32.79 -31.15 -26.09
N SER A 29 32.73 -31.18 -27.43
CA SER A 29 31.95 -30.24 -28.25
C SER A 29 30.43 -30.35 -28.01
N SER A 30 29.91 -31.58 -27.89
CA SER A 30 28.50 -31.83 -27.57
C SER A 30 28.13 -31.31 -26.18
N ILE A 31 28.93 -31.65 -25.17
CA ILE A 31 28.75 -31.17 -23.81
C ILE A 31 28.84 -29.64 -23.75
N GLN A 32 29.83 -29.02 -24.41
CA GLN A 32 29.95 -27.57 -24.48
C GLN A 32 28.73 -26.90 -25.11
N THR A 33 28.13 -27.50 -26.13
CA THR A 33 26.90 -26.99 -26.76
C THR A 33 25.73 -27.02 -25.79
N ILE A 34 25.56 -28.13 -25.05
CA ILE A 34 24.51 -28.26 -24.02
C ILE A 34 24.69 -27.21 -22.92
N PHE A 35 25.90 -27.06 -22.37
CA PHE A 35 26.17 -26.06 -21.34
C PHE A 35 26.04 -24.63 -21.83
N THR A 36 26.34 -24.36 -23.11
CA THR A 36 26.08 -23.05 -23.72
C THR A 36 24.58 -22.78 -23.82
N GLY A 37 23.78 -23.78 -24.18
CA GLY A 37 22.32 -23.70 -24.13
C GLY A 37 21.80 -23.38 -22.73
N PHE A 38 22.24 -24.12 -21.71
CA PHE A 38 21.87 -23.86 -20.32
C PHE A 38 22.30 -22.48 -19.84
N ARG A 39 23.51 -22.04 -20.20
CA ARG A 39 23.98 -20.70 -19.88
C ARG A 39 23.04 -19.64 -20.46
N ASN A 40 22.72 -19.73 -21.76
CA ASN A 40 21.88 -18.74 -22.41
C ASN A 40 20.46 -18.70 -21.80
N GLU A 41 19.90 -19.86 -21.43
CA GLU A 41 18.61 -19.92 -20.75
C GLU A 41 18.65 -19.29 -19.36
N LEU A 42 19.72 -19.56 -18.59
CA LEU A 42 19.92 -18.97 -17.26
C LEU A 42 20.15 -17.46 -17.34
N ASP A 43 20.98 -17.00 -18.27
CA ASP A 43 21.27 -15.58 -18.49
C ASP A 43 19.96 -14.83 -18.84
N GLU A 44 19.14 -15.32 -19.79
CA GLU A 44 17.84 -14.70 -20.10
C GLU A 44 16.87 -14.75 -18.90
N HIS A 45 16.86 -15.86 -18.15
CA HIS A 45 16.03 -15.96 -16.94
C HIS A 45 16.43 -14.91 -15.89
N HIS A 46 17.73 -14.68 -15.71
CA HIS A 46 18.25 -13.66 -14.79
C HIS A 46 17.92 -12.25 -15.27
N ASP A 47 18.15 -11.95 -16.55
CA ASP A 47 17.82 -10.65 -17.15
C ASP A 47 16.32 -10.34 -17.00
N ARG A 48 15.46 -11.33 -17.28
CA ARG A 48 14.01 -11.22 -17.07
C ARG A 48 13.66 -10.93 -15.62
N ARG A 49 14.27 -11.65 -14.67
CA ARG A 49 14.04 -11.42 -13.24
C ARG A 49 14.45 -10.02 -12.82
N GLU A 50 15.57 -9.51 -13.32
CA GLU A 50 16.02 -8.14 -13.03
C GLU A 50 15.06 -7.09 -13.58
N ARG A 51 14.55 -7.27 -14.82
CA ARG A 51 13.51 -6.40 -15.40
C ARG A 51 12.27 -6.33 -14.50
N VAL A 52 11.77 -7.48 -14.05
CA VAL A 52 10.60 -7.56 -13.16
C VAL A 52 10.86 -6.91 -11.80
N VAL A 53 12.02 -7.18 -11.17
CA VAL A 53 12.38 -6.58 -9.88
C VAL A 53 12.50 -5.06 -9.98
N LYS A 54 13.10 -4.56 -11.06
CA LYS A 54 13.23 -3.12 -11.30
C LYS A 54 11.86 -2.46 -11.47
N ALA A 55 11.01 -3.00 -12.34
CA ALA A 55 9.66 -2.49 -12.55
C ALA A 55 8.85 -2.51 -11.25
N SER A 56 8.91 -3.60 -10.47
CA SER A 56 8.22 -3.70 -9.17
C SER A 56 8.66 -2.60 -8.19
N ARG A 57 9.96 -2.30 -8.12
CA ARG A 57 10.50 -1.21 -7.29
C ARG A 57 10.02 0.16 -7.76
N ASP A 58 10.01 0.40 -9.07
CA ASP A 58 9.58 1.67 -9.65
C ASP A 58 8.07 1.89 -9.43
N ILE A 59 7.25 0.85 -9.61
CA ILE A 59 5.81 0.84 -9.30
C ILE A 59 5.57 1.13 -7.83
N THR A 60 6.32 0.48 -6.93
CA THR A 60 6.23 0.72 -5.48
C THR A 60 6.55 2.19 -5.15
N ALA A 61 7.60 2.74 -5.74
CA ALA A 61 8.01 4.12 -5.50
C ALA A 61 6.98 5.14 -6.01
N LEU A 62 6.33 4.87 -7.16
CA LEU A 62 5.25 5.72 -7.68
C LEU A 62 3.98 5.63 -6.83
N SER A 63 3.62 4.42 -6.40
CA SER A 63 2.44 4.17 -5.56
C SER A 63 2.55 4.89 -4.21
N LYS A 64 3.72 4.84 -3.55
CA LYS A 64 4.00 5.63 -2.34
C LYS A 64 3.86 7.13 -2.54
N LYS A 65 4.23 7.64 -3.71
CA LYS A 65 4.08 9.06 -4.03
C LYS A 65 2.61 9.44 -4.17
N ILE A 66 1.78 8.58 -4.78
CA ILE A 66 0.33 8.77 -4.84
C ILE A 66 -0.23 8.87 -3.42
N VAL A 67 0.01 7.87 -2.57
CA VAL A 67 -0.48 7.84 -1.18
C VAL A 67 -0.10 9.11 -0.39
N ARG A 68 1.17 9.54 -0.46
CA ARG A 68 1.63 10.75 0.26
C ARG A 68 0.94 12.03 -0.21
N VAL A 69 0.71 12.15 -1.51
CA VAL A 69 0.05 13.31 -2.11
C VAL A 69 -1.44 13.32 -1.74
N VAL A 70 -2.06 12.15 -1.65
CA VAL A 70 -3.48 11.94 -1.32
C VAL A 70 -3.76 12.19 0.17
N ASN A 71 -2.76 12.11 1.06
CA ASN A 71 -2.87 12.48 2.48
C ASN A 71 -3.11 13.99 2.75
N ALA A 72 -3.22 14.83 1.72
CA ALA A 72 -3.66 16.22 1.79
C ALA A 72 -5.02 16.40 1.09
N PRO A 73 -5.90 17.33 1.51
CA PRO A 73 -7.16 17.59 0.79
C PRO A 73 -6.83 17.85 -0.68
N ILE A 74 -7.56 17.22 -1.61
CA ILE A 74 -7.22 17.14 -3.04
C ILE A 74 -7.71 18.40 -3.78
N PRO A 75 -6.89 19.44 -4.03
CA PRO A 75 -7.15 20.41 -5.08
C PRO A 75 -7.05 19.75 -6.47
N SER A 76 -7.73 20.31 -7.45
CA SER A 76 -7.88 19.74 -8.80
C SER A 76 -6.56 19.50 -9.56
N ASN A 77 -5.48 20.20 -9.20
CA ASN A 77 -4.13 19.97 -9.73
C ASN A 77 -3.53 18.64 -9.24
N ILE A 78 -3.83 18.22 -8.01
CA ILE A 78 -3.36 16.97 -7.42
C ILE A 78 -4.04 15.75 -8.07
N ALA A 79 -5.31 15.88 -8.45
CA ALA A 79 -6.03 14.82 -9.15
C ALA A 79 -5.39 14.51 -10.52
N LYS A 80 -4.93 15.54 -11.26
CA LYS A 80 -4.21 15.34 -12.53
C LYS A 80 -2.88 14.63 -12.32
N GLU A 81 -2.09 15.10 -11.35
CA GLU A 81 -0.80 14.48 -11.02
C GLU A 81 -0.96 13.01 -10.61
N THR A 82 -1.99 12.70 -9.80
CA THR A 82 -2.28 11.33 -9.37
C THR A 82 -2.65 10.44 -10.56
N ASN A 83 -3.52 10.92 -11.45
CA ASN A 83 -3.88 10.19 -12.66
C ASN A 83 -2.70 9.94 -13.59
N ASP A 84 -1.79 10.91 -13.73
CA ASP A 84 -0.58 10.74 -14.55
C ASP A 84 0.37 9.70 -13.93
N ARG A 85 0.49 9.67 -12.60
CA ARG A 85 1.25 8.62 -11.90
C ARG A 85 0.62 7.23 -12.06
N ILE A 86 -0.71 7.13 -12.00
CA ILE A 86 -1.43 5.87 -12.24
C ILE A 86 -1.15 5.37 -13.66
N LYS A 87 -1.19 6.24 -14.67
CA LYS A 87 -0.84 5.89 -16.06
C LYS A 87 0.60 5.40 -16.19
N GLN A 88 1.55 6.07 -15.54
CA GLN A 88 2.96 5.63 -15.53
C GLN A 88 3.11 4.23 -14.91
N ILE A 89 2.38 3.94 -13.84
CA ILE A 89 2.37 2.60 -13.23
C ILE A 89 1.79 1.56 -14.20
N GLN A 90 0.69 1.87 -14.88
CA GLN A 90 0.09 0.98 -15.90
C GLN A 90 1.04 0.72 -17.07
N GLU A 91 1.80 1.73 -17.51
CA GLU A 91 2.84 1.58 -18.53
C GLU A 91 3.98 0.66 -18.06
N LEU A 92 4.40 0.77 -16.80
CA LEU A 92 5.40 -0.13 -16.22
C LEU A 92 4.89 -1.57 -16.18
N PHE A 93 3.64 -1.80 -15.76
CA PHE A 93 3.03 -3.14 -15.81
C PHE A 93 2.97 -3.69 -17.23
N LYS A 94 2.59 -2.85 -18.21
CA LYS A 94 2.56 -3.24 -19.62
C LYS A 94 3.96 -3.61 -20.14
N SER A 95 5.01 -2.93 -19.69
CA SER A 95 6.39 -3.21 -20.13
C SER A 95 6.91 -4.59 -19.71
N ILE A 96 6.40 -5.13 -18.61
CA ILE A 96 6.81 -6.44 -18.05
C ILE A 96 5.78 -7.55 -18.30
N GLU A 97 4.67 -7.27 -18.97
CA GLU A 97 3.57 -8.23 -19.17
C GLU A 97 4.05 -9.53 -19.82
N ALA A 98 4.89 -9.44 -20.85
CA ALA A 98 5.46 -10.60 -21.52
C ALA A 98 6.46 -11.39 -20.64
N ASP A 99 7.07 -10.73 -19.64
CA ASP A 99 8.04 -11.33 -18.74
C ASP A 99 7.36 -12.11 -17.60
N VAL A 100 6.18 -11.67 -17.15
CA VAL A 100 5.44 -12.29 -16.04
C VAL A 100 4.24 -13.13 -16.50
N SER A 101 4.05 -13.33 -17.80
CA SER A 101 2.99 -14.16 -18.36
C SER A 101 3.48 -15.55 -18.78
N GLY A 102 2.52 -16.45 -19.03
CA GLY A 102 2.78 -17.81 -19.51
C GLY A 102 3.04 -18.83 -18.41
N VAL A 103 3.52 -20.02 -18.81
CA VAL A 103 3.61 -21.22 -17.94
C VAL A 103 4.57 -21.03 -16.75
N ASN A 104 5.59 -20.20 -16.92
CA ASN A 104 6.62 -19.95 -15.90
C ASN A 104 6.42 -18.64 -15.12
N ALA A 105 5.24 -18.01 -15.23
CA ALA A 105 4.90 -16.77 -14.52
C ALA A 105 5.21 -16.81 -13.02
N TRP A 106 4.95 -17.95 -12.39
CA TRP A 106 5.19 -18.19 -10.96
C TRP A 106 6.65 -17.98 -10.52
N ARG A 107 7.64 -18.05 -11.43
CA ARG A 107 9.06 -17.80 -11.12
C ARG A 107 9.33 -16.32 -10.80
N TYR A 108 8.48 -15.43 -11.30
CA TYR A 108 8.65 -13.97 -11.22
C TYR A 108 7.73 -13.33 -10.18
N HIS A 109 7.54 -14.00 -9.05
CA HIS A 109 6.69 -13.54 -7.94
C HIS A 109 7.08 -12.17 -7.37
N GLN A 110 8.27 -11.64 -7.65
CA GLN A 110 8.74 -10.34 -7.12
C GLN A 110 7.85 -9.16 -7.55
N ILE A 111 7.01 -9.33 -8.57
CA ILE A 111 6.02 -8.33 -8.95
C ILE A 111 4.93 -8.12 -7.89
N THR A 112 4.67 -9.12 -7.03
CA THR A 112 3.69 -9.08 -5.92
C THR A 112 3.82 -7.81 -5.07
N TRP A 113 5.05 -7.38 -4.76
CA TRP A 113 5.29 -6.19 -3.93
C TRP A 113 4.78 -4.91 -4.59
N GLY A 114 4.99 -4.78 -5.90
CA GLY A 114 4.51 -3.65 -6.68
C GLY A 114 3.00 -3.68 -6.84
N ILE A 115 2.41 -4.88 -7.01
CA ILE A 115 0.95 -5.06 -7.10
C ILE A 115 0.27 -4.66 -5.78
N GLN A 116 0.76 -5.14 -4.64
CA GLN A 116 0.23 -4.81 -3.31
C GLN A 116 0.26 -3.31 -3.04
N GLU A 117 1.38 -2.65 -3.33
CA GLU A 117 1.51 -1.20 -3.15
C GLU A 117 0.62 -0.42 -4.13
N TYR A 118 0.45 -0.91 -5.36
CA TYR A 118 -0.47 -0.32 -6.33
C TYR A 118 -1.92 -0.41 -5.84
N ILE A 119 -2.33 -1.58 -5.31
CA ILE A 119 -3.65 -1.80 -4.69
C ILE A 119 -3.88 -0.82 -3.55
N GLU A 120 -2.91 -0.67 -2.63
CA GLU A 120 -2.99 0.31 -1.55
C GLU A 120 -3.27 1.72 -2.09
N ALA A 121 -2.47 2.16 -3.08
CA ALA A 121 -2.57 3.50 -3.65
C ALA A 121 -3.93 3.78 -4.32
N ILE A 122 -4.40 2.88 -5.19
CA ILE A 122 -5.67 3.06 -5.90
C ILE A 122 -6.87 2.88 -4.97
N SER A 123 -6.79 1.99 -3.98
CA SER A 123 -7.83 1.81 -2.97
C SER A 123 -7.97 3.07 -2.14
N PHE A 124 -6.85 3.65 -1.70
CA PHE A 124 -6.86 4.89 -0.93
C PHE A 124 -7.39 6.07 -1.75
N HIS A 125 -6.98 6.17 -3.02
CA HIS A 125 -7.50 7.17 -3.94
C HIS A 125 -9.03 7.05 -4.13
N ARG A 126 -9.54 5.83 -4.41
CA ARG A 126 -10.98 5.55 -4.55
C ARG A 126 -11.75 5.85 -3.27
N TYR A 127 -11.16 5.55 -2.11
CA TYR A 127 -11.74 5.84 -0.80
C TYR A 127 -11.86 7.34 -0.56
N LEU A 128 -10.85 8.15 -0.90
CA LEU A 128 -10.95 9.60 -0.76
C LEU A 128 -11.97 10.23 -1.71
N GLU A 129 -12.09 9.72 -2.95
CA GLU A 129 -13.01 10.28 -3.94
C GLU A 129 -14.47 9.88 -3.70
N LYS A 130 -14.72 8.60 -3.41
CA LYS A 130 -16.08 8.04 -3.43
C LYS A 130 -16.49 7.31 -2.15
N LYS A 131 -15.62 7.28 -1.12
CA LYS A 131 -15.88 6.58 0.16
C LYS A 131 -16.25 5.11 -0.03
N GLN A 132 -15.57 4.46 -0.97
CA GLN A 132 -15.78 3.05 -1.32
C GLN A 132 -14.43 2.38 -1.50
N LEU A 133 -14.39 1.08 -1.21
CA LEU A 133 -13.26 0.24 -1.54
C LEU A 133 -13.33 -0.18 -3.01
N ILE A 134 -12.17 -0.21 -3.68
CA ILE A 134 -12.05 -0.78 -5.02
C ILE A 134 -12.14 -2.31 -4.93
N THR A 135 -12.86 -2.94 -5.85
CA THR A 135 -13.01 -4.40 -5.91
C THR A 135 -11.81 -5.07 -6.58
N LEU A 136 -11.59 -6.37 -6.33
CA LEU A 136 -10.52 -7.14 -6.98
C LEU A 136 -10.67 -7.12 -8.51
N GLU A 137 -11.90 -7.16 -9.01
CA GLU A 137 -12.24 -7.13 -10.42
C GLU A 137 -11.87 -5.78 -11.04
N GLU A 138 -12.20 -4.67 -10.37
CA GLU A 138 -11.80 -3.32 -10.81
C GLU A 138 -10.27 -3.16 -10.83
N VAL A 139 -9.56 -3.69 -9.84
CA VAL A 139 -8.08 -3.71 -9.83
C VAL A 139 -7.55 -4.51 -11.02
N SER A 140 -8.08 -5.70 -11.24
CA SER A 140 -7.64 -6.58 -12.33
C SER A 140 -7.89 -5.95 -13.71
N GLN A 141 -9.01 -5.24 -13.88
CA GLN A 141 -9.34 -4.50 -15.11
C GLN A 141 -8.45 -3.28 -15.33
N SER A 142 -7.87 -2.72 -14.27
CA SER A 142 -6.95 -1.59 -14.37
C SER A 142 -5.54 -1.98 -14.85
N LEU A 143 -5.23 -3.28 -14.87
CA LEU A 143 -3.95 -3.84 -15.26
C LEU A 143 -4.03 -4.61 -16.59
N PRO A 144 -2.90 -4.80 -17.29
CA PRO A 144 -2.85 -5.66 -18.47
C PRO A 144 -3.26 -7.11 -18.13
N ALA A 145 -3.93 -7.79 -19.06
CA ALA A 145 -4.49 -9.13 -18.82
C ALA A 145 -3.43 -10.20 -18.49
N GLY A 146 -2.18 -10.00 -18.92
CA GLY A 146 -1.06 -10.88 -18.55
C GLY A 146 -0.56 -10.71 -17.10
N ILE A 147 -1.01 -9.69 -16.37
CA ILE A 147 -0.67 -9.48 -14.96
C ILE A 147 -1.76 -10.11 -14.08
N ALA A 148 -1.46 -11.28 -13.50
CA ALA A 148 -2.36 -11.92 -12.56
C ALA A 148 -2.29 -11.22 -11.18
N VAL A 149 -3.43 -10.66 -10.75
CA VAL A 149 -3.61 -10.17 -9.38
C VAL A 149 -4.22 -11.28 -8.55
N THR A 150 -3.51 -11.77 -7.55
CA THR A 150 -4.04 -12.82 -6.67
C THR A 150 -4.91 -12.22 -5.57
N GLU A 151 -5.78 -13.04 -4.99
CA GLU A 151 -6.58 -12.65 -3.81
C GLU A 151 -5.68 -12.29 -2.63
N ALA A 152 -4.53 -12.96 -2.51
CA ALA A 152 -3.53 -12.65 -1.50
C ALA A 152 -2.92 -11.26 -1.70
N ASP A 153 -2.57 -10.89 -2.95
CA ASP A 153 -2.07 -9.54 -3.25
C ASP A 153 -3.10 -8.47 -2.88
N TYR A 154 -4.36 -8.70 -3.24
CA TYR A 154 -5.46 -7.81 -2.92
C TYR A 154 -5.64 -7.62 -1.42
N VAL A 155 -5.78 -8.72 -0.67
CA VAL A 155 -5.97 -8.64 0.78
C VAL A 155 -4.76 -8.01 1.48
N LEU A 156 -3.53 -8.36 1.09
CA LEU A 156 -2.31 -7.80 1.69
C LEU A 156 -2.17 -6.30 1.40
N GLY A 157 -2.49 -5.85 0.18
CA GLY A 157 -2.54 -4.41 -0.14
C GLY A 157 -3.61 -3.67 0.65
N LEU A 158 -4.77 -4.28 0.89
CA LEU A 158 -5.82 -3.70 1.73
C LEU A 158 -5.45 -3.65 3.22
N TYR A 159 -4.62 -4.58 3.72
CA TYR A 159 -4.09 -4.45 5.07
C TYR A 159 -3.23 -3.19 5.20
N ASP A 160 -2.37 -2.90 4.22
CA ASP A 160 -1.52 -1.70 4.24
C ASP A 160 -2.34 -0.40 4.11
N LEU A 161 -3.42 -0.42 3.33
CA LEU A 161 -4.40 0.67 3.25
C LEU A 161 -4.91 1.11 4.63
N THR A 162 -5.13 0.17 5.57
CA THR A 162 -5.62 0.53 6.91
C THR A 162 -4.64 1.43 7.67
N GLY A 163 -3.34 1.25 7.42
CA GLY A 163 -2.29 2.11 7.98
C GLY A 163 -2.37 3.54 7.43
N GLU A 164 -2.62 3.69 6.13
CA GLU A 164 -2.76 5.02 5.51
C GLU A 164 -4.08 5.70 5.87
N MET A 165 -5.19 4.96 5.96
CA MET A 165 -6.45 5.48 6.50
C MET A 165 -6.29 5.98 7.94
N MET A 166 -5.51 5.27 8.77
CA MET A 166 -5.16 5.73 10.11
C MET A 166 -4.34 7.02 10.08
N ARG A 167 -3.29 7.10 9.26
CA ARG A 167 -2.48 8.32 9.12
C ARG A 167 -3.34 9.50 8.68
N PHE A 168 -4.22 9.29 7.71
CA PHE A 168 -5.17 10.27 7.22
C PHE A 168 -6.07 10.76 8.36
N ALA A 169 -6.73 9.86 9.09
CA ALA A 169 -7.61 10.21 10.20
C ALA A 169 -6.89 11.05 11.26
N ILE A 170 -5.71 10.61 11.72
CA ILE A 170 -4.91 11.33 12.72
C ILE A 170 -4.49 12.71 12.21
N THR A 171 -4.08 12.81 10.94
CA THR A 171 -3.66 14.08 10.33
C THR A 171 -4.84 15.05 10.19
N SER A 172 -6.00 14.58 9.74
CA SER A 172 -7.22 15.39 9.66
C SER A 172 -7.67 15.89 11.03
N MET A 173 -7.60 15.04 12.05
CA MET A 173 -7.95 15.38 13.44
C MET A 173 -6.99 16.42 14.05
N THR A 174 -5.69 16.28 13.82
CA THR A 174 -4.68 17.22 14.36
C THR A 174 -4.67 18.56 13.64
N THR A 175 -5.01 18.59 12.36
CA THR A 175 -5.06 19.83 11.56
C THR A 175 -6.39 20.57 11.67
N GLY A 176 -7.37 20.05 12.43
CA GLY A 176 -8.69 20.69 12.62
C GLY A 176 -9.53 20.76 11.33
N ARG A 177 -9.11 20.08 10.26
CA ARG A 177 -9.81 20.05 8.98
C ARG A 177 -10.92 19.00 9.04
N ALA A 178 -12.08 19.41 9.56
CA ALA A 178 -13.33 18.74 9.23
C ALA A 178 -13.52 18.83 7.71
N VAL A 179 -13.56 17.69 7.03
CA VAL A 179 -13.88 17.62 5.61
C VAL A 179 -15.39 17.73 5.49
N GLY A 180 -15.89 18.96 5.60
CA GLY A 180 -17.25 19.38 5.33
C GLY A 180 -17.19 20.74 4.68
N GLY A 181 -17.57 20.83 3.40
CA GLY A 181 -17.37 22.02 2.59
C GLY A 181 -18.13 23.24 3.11
N LYS A 182 -17.39 24.31 3.38
CA LYS A 182 -17.77 25.70 3.05
C LYS A 182 -16.48 26.47 2.81
N GLN A 183 -16.34 27.04 1.60
CA GLN A 183 -15.32 28.05 1.32
C GLN A 183 -15.53 29.22 2.28
N GLY A 184 -14.60 29.38 3.22
CA GLY A 184 -14.45 30.57 4.05
C GLY A 184 -13.04 31.09 3.86
N ASN A 185 -12.94 32.18 3.12
CA ASN A 185 -11.74 32.96 2.87
C ASN A 185 -11.02 33.31 4.20
N GLY A 186 -9.68 33.24 4.24
CA GLY A 186 -8.97 33.59 5.48
C GLY A 186 -7.45 33.45 5.43
N THR A 187 -6.79 34.25 4.61
CA THR A 187 -5.42 34.71 4.89
C THR A 187 -5.50 35.87 5.90
N SER A 188 -4.50 35.95 6.80
CA SER A 188 -4.01 37.15 7.50
C SER A 188 -4.49 37.43 8.94
N THR A 189 -3.55 37.24 9.87
CA THR A 189 -3.01 38.22 10.84
C THR A 189 -3.81 39.46 11.26
N ALA A 190 -3.80 39.68 12.58
CA ALA A 190 -3.72 40.96 13.33
C ALA A 190 -4.99 41.79 13.63
N ASN A 191 -5.28 41.89 14.94
CA ASN A 191 -5.64 43.05 15.78
C ASN A 191 -6.81 44.02 15.45
N LEU A 192 -7.58 44.25 16.54
CA LEU A 192 -8.25 45.48 17.02
C LEU A 192 -9.69 45.84 16.58
N ALA A 193 -10.50 46.05 17.64
CA ALA A 193 -11.54 47.07 17.85
C ALA A 193 -12.94 46.92 17.19
N GLY A 194 -13.89 46.57 18.08
CA GLY A 194 -15.23 47.16 18.27
C GLY A 194 -16.10 47.57 17.08
N SER A 195 -17.30 46.97 16.99
CA SER A 195 -18.57 47.71 17.02
C SER A 195 -19.76 46.74 17.15
N ASN A 196 -20.76 47.16 17.92
CA ASN A 196 -22.07 46.54 18.05
C ASN A 196 -22.82 46.55 16.71
N ILE A 197 -23.59 45.49 16.40
CA ILE A 197 -24.86 45.55 15.67
C ILE A 197 -25.71 44.32 16.05
N ASP A 198 -26.93 44.65 16.45
CA ASP A 198 -28.08 43.83 16.81
C ASP A 198 -28.67 43.11 15.59
N GLY A 199 -29.22 41.91 15.78
CA GLY A 199 -29.76 41.07 14.71
C GLY A 199 -30.09 39.66 15.18
N THR A 200 -31.27 39.50 15.75
CA THR A 200 -31.90 38.22 16.10
C THR A 200 -32.19 37.40 14.85
N VAL A 201 -31.60 36.20 14.76
CA VAL A 201 -32.05 35.13 13.86
C VAL A 201 -32.05 33.84 14.65
N GLU A 202 -33.25 33.35 14.97
CA GLU A 202 -33.48 32.02 15.52
C GLU A 202 -33.11 30.98 14.43
N ASP A 203 -31.99 30.27 14.62
CA ASP A 203 -31.66 29.09 13.81
C ASP A 203 -31.77 27.85 14.71
N SER A 204 -32.97 27.27 14.70
CA SER A 204 -33.22 25.91 15.14
C SER A 204 -32.70 24.94 14.07
N SER A 205 -31.38 24.81 13.96
CA SER A 205 -30.76 23.68 13.29
C SER A 205 -29.55 23.24 14.10
N GLN A 206 -29.61 21.99 14.57
CA GLN A 206 -28.47 21.39 15.25
C GLN A 206 -27.26 21.45 14.31
N PRO A 207 -26.09 21.90 14.77
CA PRO A 207 -24.91 21.88 13.93
C PRO A 207 -24.53 20.41 13.74
N GLU A 208 -24.68 19.92 12.52
CA GLU A 208 -24.09 18.64 12.11
C GLU A 208 -22.60 18.65 12.51
N GLY A 209 -22.23 17.65 13.31
CA GLY A 209 -20.95 17.58 14.02
C GLY A 209 -19.72 17.49 13.09
N PRO A 210 -18.51 17.61 13.65
CA PRO A 210 -17.27 17.71 12.87
C PRO A 210 -16.94 16.37 12.14
N ILE A 211 -17.29 16.31 10.85
CA ILE A 211 -17.06 15.17 9.96
C ILE A 211 -15.59 15.16 9.52
N GLY A 212 -14.78 14.23 10.03
CA GLY A 212 -13.41 14.03 9.55
C GLY A 212 -12.73 12.80 10.13
N GLY A 213 -12.77 12.62 11.45
CA GLY A 213 -12.25 11.42 12.13
C GLY A 213 -13.29 10.33 12.35
N GLU A 214 -14.54 10.71 12.65
CA GLU A 214 -15.62 9.77 12.98
C GLU A 214 -16.04 8.87 11.80
N ALA A 215 -16.12 9.43 10.60
CA ALA A 215 -16.41 8.62 9.40
C ALA A 215 -15.30 7.59 9.14
N VAL A 216 -14.03 8.01 9.24
CA VAL A 216 -12.89 7.13 8.98
C VAL A 216 -12.77 6.02 10.04
N VAL A 217 -13.09 6.30 11.30
CA VAL A 217 -13.08 5.25 12.34
C VAL A 217 -14.19 4.22 12.13
N SER A 218 -15.37 4.64 11.65
CA SER A 218 -16.44 3.71 11.29
C SER A 218 -16.01 2.77 10.16
N ASP A 219 -15.43 3.33 9.10
CA ASP A 219 -14.96 2.54 7.95
C ASP A 219 -13.81 1.58 8.33
N LEU A 220 -12.87 2.03 9.16
CA LEU A 220 -11.78 1.21 9.69
C LEU A 220 -12.29 0.06 10.57
N ARG A 221 -13.33 0.29 11.38
CA ARG A 221 -13.99 -0.77 12.17
C ARG A 221 -14.66 -1.80 11.29
N GLN A 222 -15.31 -1.35 10.21
CA GLN A 222 -15.93 -2.26 9.25
C GLN A 222 -14.88 -3.11 8.54
N LEU A 223 -13.78 -2.51 8.08
CA LEU A 223 -12.63 -3.23 7.50
C LEU A 223 -12.06 -4.26 8.47
N ARG A 224 -11.85 -3.87 9.74
CA ARG A 224 -11.40 -4.79 10.79
C ARG A 224 -12.32 -5.99 10.94
N ALA A 225 -13.64 -5.74 11.05
CA ALA A 225 -14.62 -6.81 11.20
C ALA A 225 -14.60 -7.79 10.02
N MET A 226 -14.41 -7.28 8.79
CA MET A 226 -14.29 -8.12 7.60
C MET A 226 -12.98 -8.93 7.59
N PHE A 227 -11.85 -8.32 7.97
CA PHE A 227 -10.58 -9.04 8.05
C PHE A 227 -10.60 -10.12 9.13
N GLU A 228 -11.15 -9.84 10.31
CA GLU A 228 -11.23 -10.81 11.41
C GLU A 228 -12.15 -12.01 11.08
N GLN A 229 -13.07 -11.86 10.12
CA GLN A 229 -13.90 -12.94 9.59
C GLN A 229 -13.21 -13.76 8.50
N LEU A 230 -12.09 -13.29 7.97
CA LEU A 230 -11.42 -13.93 6.84
C LEU A 230 -10.70 -15.21 7.30
N ASP A 231 -11.19 -16.36 6.85
CA ASP A 231 -10.52 -17.65 7.04
C ASP A 231 -9.67 -17.98 5.81
N VAL A 232 -8.35 -17.80 5.94
CA VAL A 232 -7.37 -18.03 4.87
C VAL A 232 -6.37 -19.12 5.23
N PRO A 233 -5.93 -19.91 4.25
CA PRO A 233 -4.95 -20.98 4.47
C PRO A 233 -3.55 -20.40 4.69
N ARG A 234 -3.25 -20.06 5.96
CA ARG A 234 -1.98 -19.44 6.42
C ARG A 234 -0.71 -20.22 6.06
N SER A 235 -0.83 -21.51 5.75
CA SER A 235 0.29 -22.36 5.34
C SER A 235 0.76 -22.08 3.90
N LEU A 236 -0.07 -21.46 3.06
CA LEU A 236 0.28 -21.14 1.68
C LEU A 236 1.18 -19.91 1.60
N SER A 237 2.15 -19.93 0.69
CA SER A 237 3.21 -18.91 0.65
C SER A 237 2.70 -17.48 0.45
N GLY A 238 1.56 -17.28 -0.22
CA GLY A 238 0.97 -15.96 -0.42
C GLY A 238 0.29 -15.37 0.82
N TRP A 239 -0.04 -16.20 1.83
CA TRP A 239 -0.82 -15.78 3.01
C TRP A 239 0.01 -15.74 4.30
N LYS A 240 1.32 -15.96 4.21
CA LYS A 240 2.22 -16.04 5.38
C LYS A 240 2.26 -14.77 6.23
N ASP A 241 2.05 -13.61 5.61
CA ASP A 241 2.15 -12.32 6.29
C ASP A 241 0.82 -11.86 6.92
N VAL A 242 -0.28 -12.60 6.73
CA VAL A 242 -1.62 -12.19 7.18
C VAL A 242 -1.68 -11.96 8.68
N ASP A 243 -1.11 -12.84 9.49
CA ASP A 243 -1.20 -12.73 10.96
C ASP A 243 -0.48 -11.47 11.44
N LYS A 244 0.72 -11.21 10.90
CA LYS A 244 1.46 -9.97 11.21
C LYS A 244 0.71 -8.72 10.73
N LYS A 245 0.08 -8.79 9.55
CA LYS A 245 -0.72 -7.68 9.00
C LYS A 245 -2.00 -7.44 9.81
N MET A 246 -2.62 -8.50 10.33
CA MET A 246 -3.76 -8.44 11.24
C MET A 246 -3.42 -7.67 12.51
N GLU A 247 -2.30 -8.01 13.16
CA GLU A 247 -1.83 -7.30 14.36
C GLU A 247 -1.60 -5.81 14.09
N VAL A 248 -0.95 -5.48 12.96
CA VAL A 248 -0.69 -4.09 12.56
C VAL A 248 -1.99 -3.34 12.27
N MET A 249 -2.95 -3.97 11.62
CA MET A 249 -4.26 -3.38 11.33
C MET A 249 -5.06 -3.15 12.62
N GLN A 250 -5.11 -4.11 13.54
CA GLN A 250 -5.77 -3.94 14.84
C GLN A 250 -5.16 -2.77 15.61
N ALA A 251 -3.83 -2.70 15.68
CA ALA A 251 -3.13 -1.56 16.30
C ALA A 251 -3.41 -0.23 15.60
N SER A 252 -3.66 -0.25 14.28
CA SER A 252 -4.03 0.93 13.51
C SER A 252 -5.42 1.44 13.85
N VAL A 253 -6.40 0.53 13.90
CA VAL A 253 -7.78 0.85 14.30
C VAL A 253 -7.81 1.40 15.73
N GLU A 254 -7.15 0.74 16.68
CA GLU A 254 -7.09 1.18 18.08
C GLU A 254 -6.51 2.60 18.24
N LYS A 255 -5.50 2.95 17.43
CA LYS A 255 -4.92 4.31 17.46
C LYS A 255 -5.93 5.36 17.04
N VAL A 256 -6.70 5.11 15.98
CA VAL A 256 -7.74 6.04 15.53
C VAL A 256 -8.86 6.12 16.56
N GLU A 257 -9.29 4.99 17.12
CA GLU A 257 -10.32 4.96 18.16
C GLU A 257 -9.92 5.77 19.40
N ARG A 258 -8.69 5.61 19.88
CA ARG A 258 -8.17 6.39 21.01
C ARG A 258 -8.10 7.88 20.71
N ALA A 259 -7.72 8.25 19.48
CA ALA A 259 -7.67 9.65 19.06
C ALA A 259 -9.07 10.27 18.98
N VAL A 260 -10.03 9.56 18.38
CA VAL A 260 -11.43 9.98 18.28
C VAL A 260 -12.07 10.09 19.67
N TYR A 261 -11.84 9.10 20.55
CA TYR A 261 -12.28 9.15 21.95
C TYR A 261 -11.71 10.37 22.67
N GLY A 262 -10.41 10.64 22.50
CA GLY A 262 -9.75 11.80 23.08
C GLY A 262 -10.40 13.12 22.67
N LEU A 263 -10.77 13.27 21.39
CA LEU A 263 -11.46 14.46 20.89
C LEU A 263 -12.90 14.57 21.41
N LEU A 264 -13.67 13.48 21.33
CA LEU A 264 -15.09 13.46 21.72
C LEU A 264 -15.29 13.71 23.22
N VAL A 265 -14.43 13.12 24.06
CA VAL A 265 -14.55 13.20 25.52
C VAL A 265 -13.86 14.44 26.05
N ARG A 266 -12.57 14.69 25.74
CA ARG A 266 -11.87 15.89 26.25
C ARG A 266 -12.39 17.19 25.63
N GLY A 267 -12.91 17.16 24.41
CA GLY A 267 -13.54 18.33 23.79
C GLY A 267 -14.87 18.74 24.46
N LYS A 268 -15.51 17.81 25.18
CA LYS A 268 -16.75 18.05 25.93
C LYS A 268 -16.51 18.33 27.42
N GLU A 269 -15.29 18.16 27.91
CA GLU A 269 -14.92 18.48 29.28
C GLU A 269 -14.83 20.00 29.47
N ARG A 270 -15.65 20.52 30.39
CA ARG A 270 -15.56 21.92 30.82
C ARG A 270 -14.39 22.07 31.80
N PRO A 271 -13.46 23.04 31.58
CA PRO A 271 -12.37 23.27 32.51
C PRO A 271 -12.88 23.57 33.93
N SER A 272 -12.12 23.19 34.96
CA SER A 272 -12.46 23.57 36.33
C SER A 272 -12.55 25.10 36.46
N GLY A 273 -13.69 25.62 36.92
CA GLY A 273 -13.95 27.06 36.99
C GLY A 273 -14.62 27.66 35.75
N TRP A 274 -15.00 26.84 34.76
CA TRP A 274 -15.86 27.30 33.67
C TRP A 274 -17.24 27.67 34.22
N VAL A 275 -17.62 28.94 34.05
CA VAL A 275 -18.96 29.46 34.36
C VAL A 275 -19.65 29.81 33.06
N PRO A 276 -20.92 29.41 32.85
CA PRO A 276 -21.70 29.86 31.72
C PRO A 276 -21.87 31.37 31.77
N ASP A 277 -21.83 32.04 30.61
CA ASP A 277 -22.14 33.46 30.53
C ASP A 277 -23.64 33.66 30.77
N LEU A 278 -23.99 34.00 32.01
CA LEU A 278 -25.38 34.18 32.45
C LEU A 278 -25.95 35.56 32.06
N ALA A 279 -25.21 36.38 31.31
CA ALA A 279 -25.62 37.75 30.97
C ALA A 279 -26.84 37.83 30.02
N SER A 280 -27.23 36.74 29.34
CA SER A 280 -28.38 36.74 28.41
C SER A 280 -29.66 36.13 28.98
N ALA A 281 -29.65 35.56 30.18
CA ALA A 281 -30.77 34.76 30.71
C ALA A 281 -31.66 35.49 31.73
N ALA A 282 -31.80 36.82 31.60
CA ALA A 282 -32.68 37.60 32.48
C ALA A 282 -33.56 38.59 31.70
N ALA A 283 -34.34 38.10 30.74
CA ALA A 283 -35.62 38.73 30.42
C ALA A 283 -36.70 37.99 31.23
N VAL A 284 -36.84 38.39 32.51
CA VAL A 284 -38.01 38.00 33.30
C VAL A 284 -39.18 38.81 32.75
N GLU A 285 -40.06 38.18 31.99
CA GLU A 285 -41.37 38.76 31.66
C GLU A 285 -42.14 38.98 32.96
N SER A 286 -42.23 40.24 33.39
CA SER A 286 -43.17 40.66 34.42
C SER A 286 -44.58 40.71 33.81
N HIS A 287 -45.44 39.79 34.24
CA HIS A 287 -46.88 39.84 34.02
C HIS A 287 -47.56 41.01 34.73
#